data_AF-A0A969XI49-F1
#
_entry.id   AF-A0A969XI49-F1
#
_cell.length_a   1.000
_cell.length_b   1.000
_cell.length_c   1.000
_cell.angle_alpha   90.00
_cell.angle_beta   90.00
_cell.angle_gamma   90.00
#
_symmetry.space_group_name_H-M   'P 1'
#
loop_
_entity.id
_entity.type
_entity.pdbx_description
1 polymer ?
#
loop_
_entity_poly.entity_id
_entity_poly.type
_entity_poly.pdbx_seq_one_letter_code
_entity_poly.pdbx_strand_id
1 'polypeptide(L)'
;VADGLLVNPYMMEAGEEAIAATRLRDVLGGGRLLLQATEAPAVDVAGEWLVEVSFVRGTARYGITLVQEGGCLSGVCRSRYQQAPIQGEVVGRRVTLRTALGYQSNRTPYRFTGALGEDGCLQGELDCGEFGTARWRATRVE
;
A
#
# COMPACT_ATOMS: atom_id res chain seq x y z
N VAL A 1 -5.92 17.76 -6.98
CA VAL A 1 -6.43 17.63 -8.37
C VAL A 1 -6.40 16.14 -8.67
N ALA A 2 -7.52 15.52 -9.07
CA ALA A 2 -7.63 14.06 -9.17
C ALA A 2 -6.57 13.43 -10.11
N ASP A 3 -6.15 14.18 -11.14
CA ASP A 3 -5.14 13.76 -12.12
C ASP A 3 -4.07 14.84 -12.39
N GLY A 4 -3.76 15.67 -11.39
CA GLY A 4 -2.85 16.82 -11.57
C GLY A 4 -1.77 16.90 -10.50
N LEU A 5 -0.59 17.38 -10.90
CA LEU A 5 0.52 17.67 -9.99
C LEU A 5 0.32 19.06 -9.36
N LEU A 6 0.41 19.12 -8.03
CA LEU A 6 0.50 20.39 -7.28
C LEU A 6 1.95 20.59 -6.85
N VAL A 7 2.55 21.70 -7.27
CA VAL A 7 3.88 22.12 -6.84
C VAL A 7 3.71 23.22 -5.80
N ASN A 8 4.20 23.00 -4.58
CA ASN A 8 4.25 24.01 -3.54
C ASN A 8 5.64 24.69 -3.57
N PRO A 9 5.75 25.95 -3.99
CA PRO A 9 7.04 26.65 -4.11
C PRO A 9 7.54 27.20 -2.78
N TYR A 10 6.92 26.86 -1.65
CA TYR A 10 7.39 27.30 -0.33
C TYR A 10 8.84 26.87 -0.10
N MET A 11 9.70 27.83 0.26
CA MET A 11 11.17 27.69 0.39
C MET A 11 11.94 27.49 -0.93
N MET A 12 11.33 27.72 -2.08
CA MET A 12 12.04 27.72 -3.35
C MET A 12 12.79 29.05 -3.52
N GLU A 13 14.10 28.96 -3.73
CA GLU A 13 14.96 30.11 -3.99
C GLU A 13 15.00 30.47 -5.47
N ALA A 14 15.42 31.70 -5.77
CA ALA A 14 15.55 32.17 -7.16
C ALA A 14 16.51 31.27 -7.97
N GLY A 15 16.03 30.73 -9.08
CA GLY A 15 16.75 29.83 -9.98
C GLY A 15 16.44 28.35 -9.76
N GLU A 16 15.84 27.96 -8.63
CA GLU A 16 15.44 26.58 -8.36
C GLU A 16 14.21 26.16 -9.17
N GLU A 17 13.39 27.12 -9.63
CA GLU A 17 12.24 26.87 -10.48
C GLU A 17 12.62 26.19 -11.80
N ALA A 18 13.78 26.55 -12.38
CA ALA A 18 14.28 25.95 -13.61
C ALA A 18 14.74 24.50 -13.41
N ILE A 19 15.35 24.22 -12.25
CA ILE A 19 15.79 22.88 -11.87
C ILE A 19 14.56 21.99 -11.64
N ALA A 20 13.59 22.47 -10.86
CA ALA A 20 12.34 21.77 -10.59
C ALA A 20 11.57 21.49 -11.90
N ALA A 21 11.39 22.49 -12.76
CA ALA A 21 10.70 22.33 -14.04
C ALA A 21 11.39 21.32 -14.96
N THR A 22 12.73 21.31 -15.00
CA THR A 22 13.50 20.35 -15.80
C THR A 22 13.26 18.93 -15.31
N ARG A 23 13.35 18.67 -13.99
CA ARG A 23 13.12 17.34 -13.42
C ARG A 23 11.69 16.86 -13.60
N LEU A 24 10.72 17.75 -13.41
CA LEU A 24 9.31 17.42 -13.65
C LEU A 24 9.08 17.02 -15.11
N ARG A 25 9.68 17.77 -16.06
CA ARG A 25 9.61 17.42 -17.48
C ARG A 25 10.28 16.09 -17.78
N ASP A 26 11.45 15.81 -17.23
CA ASP A 26 12.17 14.55 -17.47
C ASP A 26 11.34 13.35 -16.98
N VAL A 27 10.80 13.45 -15.77
CA VAL A 27 10.02 12.37 -15.13
C VAL A 27 8.68 12.16 -15.82
N LEU A 28 7.96 13.24 -16.16
CA LEU A 28 6.62 13.15 -16.75
C LEU A 28 6.64 13.02 -18.28
N GLY A 29 7.73 13.46 -18.92
CA GLY A 29 7.93 13.43 -20.37
C GLY A 29 8.42 12.10 -20.92
N GLY A 30 8.88 11.18 -20.06
CA GLY A 30 9.30 9.81 -20.41
C GLY A 30 8.19 8.90 -20.95
N GLY A 31 6.98 9.43 -21.18
CA GLY A 31 5.81 8.69 -21.62
C GLY A 31 5.12 7.94 -20.49
N ARG A 32 3.82 7.68 -20.66
CA ARG A 32 3.13 6.68 -19.83
C ARG A 32 3.98 5.42 -19.86
N LEU A 33 4.43 4.95 -18.70
CA LEU A 33 4.73 3.54 -18.54
C LEU A 33 3.57 2.81 -19.19
N LEU A 34 3.85 2.05 -20.26
CA LEU A 34 2.90 1.07 -20.74
C LEU A 34 2.59 0.26 -19.49
N LEU A 35 1.36 0.36 -19.00
CA LEU A 35 0.84 -0.59 -18.02
C LEU A 35 1.06 -1.94 -18.68
N GLN A 36 2.13 -2.65 -18.28
CA GLN A 36 2.29 -4.03 -18.68
C GLN A 36 0.98 -4.70 -18.37
N ALA A 37 0.49 -5.54 -19.28
CA ALA A 37 -0.71 -6.33 -19.02
C ALA A 37 -0.45 -7.08 -17.72
N THR A 38 -1.05 -6.57 -16.64
CA THR A 38 -0.90 -7.11 -15.31
C THR A 38 -1.43 -8.52 -15.37
N GLU A 39 -0.60 -9.49 -14.96
CA GLU A 39 -0.99 -10.88 -14.89
C GLU A 39 -2.33 -11.00 -14.15
N ALA A 40 -3.28 -11.74 -14.73
CA ALA A 40 -4.57 -11.94 -14.11
C ALA A 40 -4.39 -12.51 -12.69
N PRO A 41 -5.27 -12.16 -11.73
CA PRO A 41 -5.23 -12.72 -10.40
C PRO A 41 -5.36 -14.24 -10.47
N ALA A 42 -4.39 -14.95 -9.89
CA ALA A 42 -4.38 -16.41 -9.80
C ALA A 42 -4.92 -16.90 -8.44
N VAL A 43 -5.30 -15.97 -7.56
CA VAL A 43 -5.81 -16.25 -6.20
C VAL A 43 -6.96 -15.32 -5.85
N ASP A 44 -7.87 -15.86 -5.03
CA ASP A 44 -8.93 -15.10 -4.37
C ASP A 44 -8.56 -14.89 -2.89
N VAL A 45 -8.48 -13.61 -2.50
CA VAL A 45 -8.16 -13.18 -1.13
C VAL A 45 -9.30 -12.39 -0.49
N ALA A 46 -10.48 -12.36 -1.10
CA ALA A 46 -11.68 -11.76 -0.50
C ALA A 46 -12.05 -12.51 0.79
N GLY A 47 -12.51 -11.78 1.82
CA GLY A 47 -12.88 -12.33 3.12
C GLY A 47 -12.23 -11.61 4.29
N GLU A 48 -12.32 -12.22 5.47
CA GLU A 48 -11.78 -11.69 6.71
C GLU A 48 -10.46 -12.34 7.08
N TRP A 49 -9.52 -11.52 7.56
CA TRP A 49 -8.15 -11.90 7.84
C TRP A 49 -7.72 -11.35 9.21
N LEU A 50 -7.13 -12.22 10.02
CA LEU A 50 -6.35 -11.82 11.18
C LEU A 50 -4.89 -11.64 10.75
N VAL A 51 -4.39 -10.41 10.82
CA VAL A 51 -3.02 -10.06 10.46
C VAL A 51 -2.18 -9.90 11.72
N GLU A 52 -1.05 -10.59 11.77
CA GLU A 52 0.00 -10.41 12.76
C GLU A 52 1.23 -9.77 12.11
N VAL A 53 1.67 -8.65 12.67
CA VAL A 53 2.87 -7.93 12.22
C VAL A 53 3.96 -8.07 13.28
N SER A 54 5.15 -8.48 12.82
CA SER A 54 6.37 -8.58 13.62
C SER A 54 7.33 -7.46 13.24
N PHE A 55 7.44 -6.46 14.12
CA PHE A 55 8.39 -5.37 13.97
C PHE A 55 9.77 -5.79 14.51
N VAL A 56 10.77 -4.93 14.31
CA VAL A 56 12.09 -5.08 14.97
C VAL A 56 11.93 -5.26 16.49
N ARG A 57 10.96 -4.56 17.08
CA ARG A 57 10.59 -4.70 18.49
C ARG A 57 9.08 -4.78 18.65
N GLY A 58 8.61 -5.93 19.12
CA GLY A 58 7.19 -6.18 19.44
C GLY A 58 6.35 -6.59 18.23
N THR A 59 5.08 -6.87 18.51
CA THR A 59 4.11 -7.34 17.52
C THR A 59 2.81 -6.54 17.59
N ALA A 60 2.05 -6.54 16.49
CA ALA A 60 0.70 -5.98 16.44
C ALA A 60 -0.26 -6.93 15.74
N ARG A 61 -1.54 -6.79 16.07
CA ARG A 61 -2.65 -7.51 15.44
C ARG A 61 -3.63 -6.54 14.79
N TYR A 62 -4.03 -6.87 13.57
CA TYR A 62 -5.05 -6.14 12.81
C TYR A 62 -6.09 -7.11 12.27
N GLY A 63 -7.34 -6.68 12.19
CA GLY A 63 -8.37 -7.36 11.40
C GLY A 63 -8.49 -6.69 10.05
N ILE A 64 -8.50 -7.44 8.96
CA ILE A 64 -8.71 -6.89 7.61
C ILE A 64 -9.87 -7.62 6.96
N THR A 65 -10.83 -6.85 6.42
CA THR A 65 -11.88 -7.37 5.54
C THR A 65 -11.60 -6.91 4.12
N LEU A 66 -11.55 -7.84 3.17
CA LEU A 66 -11.26 -7.58 1.76
C LEU A 66 -12.43 -8.00 0.87
N VAL A 67 -12.71 -7.17 -0.12
CA VAL A 67 -13.53 -7.46 -1.29
C VAL A 67 -12.61 -7.47 -2.50
N GLN A 68 -12.72 -8.49 -3.35
CA GLN A 68 -11.93 -8.63 -4.56
C GLN A 68 -12.82 -8.59 -5.80
N GLU A 69 -12.48 -7.69 -6.72
CA GLU A 69 -13.14 -7.54 -8.01
C GLU A 69 -12.07 -7.64 -9.11
N GLY A 70 -11.94 -8.83 -9.69
CA GLY A 70 -10.80 -9.13 -10.55
C GLY A 70 -9.48 -8.95 -9.80
N GLY A 71 -8.59 -8.10 -10.33
CA GLY A 71 -7.31 -7.79 -9.70
C GLY A 71 -7.37 -6.68 -8.65
N CYS A 72 -8.51 -6.01 -8.46
CA CYS A 72 -8.63 -4.89 -7.53
C CYS A 72 -9.12 -5.36 -6.15
N LEU A 73 -8.53 -4.79 -5.08
CA LEU A 73 -8.92 -5.04 -3.70
C LEU A 73 -9.41 -3.75 -3.02
N SER A 74 -10.49 -3.87 -2.26
CA SER A 74 -10.99 -2.80 -1.38
C SER A 74 -11.45 -3.37 -0.05
N GLY A 75 -11.56 -2.53 0.98
CA GLY A 75 -12.12 -2.96 2.25
C GLY A 75 -11.71 -2.10 3.44
N VAL A 76 -11.63 -2.73 4.61
CA VAL A 76 -11.35 -2.05 5.89
C VAL A 76 -10.24 -2.76 6.65
N CYS A 77 -9.30 -1.97 7.18
CA CYS A 77 -8.32 -2.40 8.17
C CYS A 77 -8.73 -1.87 9.56
N ARG A 78 -8.85 -2.79 10.51
CA ARG A 78 -9.19 -2.53 11.91
C ARG A 78 -7.96 -2.78 12.78
N SER A 79 -7.50 -1.74 13.44
CA SER A 79 -6.54 -1.81 14.54
C SER A 79 -7.27 -1.80 15.89
N ARG A 80 -6.49 -1.89 16.98
CA ARG A 80 -7.01 -1.69 18.34
C ARG A 80 -7.64 -0.31 18.55
N TYR A 81 -7.19 0.70 17.82
CA TYR A 81 -7.50 2.10 18.10
C TYR A 81 -8.43 2.74 17.06
N GLN A 82 -8.48 2.20 15.84
CA GLN A 82 -9.23 2.79 14.74
C GLN A 82 -9.54 1.80 13.63
N GLN A 83 -10.45 2.21 12.74
CA GLN A 83 -10.70 1.59 11.45
C GLN A 83 -10.30 2.56 10.34
N ALA A 84 -9.65 2.05 9.31
CA ALA A 84 -9.22 2.81 8.15
C ALA A 84 -9.53 2.04 6.86
N PRO A 85 -9.83 2.73 5.75
CA PRO A 85 -9.97 2.07 4.46
C PRO A 85 -8.64 1.41 4.07
N ILE A 86 -8.73 0.25 3.42
CA ILE A 86 -7.59 -0.41 2.78
C ILE A 86 -7.93 -0.64 1.31
N GLN A 87 -6.93 -0.41 0.46
CA GLN A 87 -7.03 -0.63 -0.98
C GLN A 87 -5.84 -1.45 -1.43
N GLY A 88 -5.98 -2.16 -2.54
CA GLY A 88 -4.88 -2.99 -3.02
C GLY A 88 -5.15 -3.63 -4.37
N GLU A 89 -4.28 -4.57 -4.70
CA GLU A 89 -4.33 -5.30 -5.95
C GLU A 89 -3.76 -6.72 -5.79
N VAL A 90 -4.22 -7.61 -6.67
CA VAL A 90 -3.70 -8.97 -6.86
C VAL A 90 -3.21 -9.12 -8.28
N VAL A 91 -1.97 -9.58 -8.42
CA VAL A 91 -1.30 -9.85 -9.71
C VAL A 91 -0.70 -11.24 -9.64
N GLY A 92 -1.22 -12.18 -10.41
CA GLY A 92 -0.90 -13.61 -10.21
C GLY A 92 -1.20 -14.01 -8.76
N ARG A 93 -0.17 -14.43 -8.01
CA ARG A 93 -0.28 -14.73 -6.57
C ARG A 93 0.16 -13.58 -5.65
N ARG A 94 0.71 -12.50 -6.19
CA ARG A 94 1.25 -11.37 -5.44
C ARG A 94 0.11 -10.45 -5.02
N VAL A 95 0.12 -10.05 -3.76
CA VAL A 95 -0.85 -9.15 -3.15
C VAL A 95 -0.13 -7.90 -2.68
N THR A 96 -0.67 -6.73 -3.02
CA THR A 96 -0.23 -5.45 -2.46
C THR A 96 -1.42 -4.75 -1.81
N LEU A 97 -1.29 -4.36 -0.54
CA LEU A 97 -2.31 -3.60 0.19
C LEU A 97 -1.74 -2.30 0.73
N ARG A 98 -2.58 -1.27 0.82
CA ARG A 98 -2.22 0.08 1.21
C ARG A 98 -3.27 0.64 2.15
N THR A 99 -2.85 1.13 3.30
CA THR A 99 -3.71 1.86 4.25
C THR A 99 -2.89 2.92 4.96
N ALA A 100 -3.54 3.80 5.71
CA ALA A 100 -2.88 4.79 6.54
C ALA A 100 -3.47 4.74 7.94
N LEU A 101 -2.63 4.39 8.92
CA LEU A 101 -3.02 4.25 10.32
C LEU A 101 -2.42 5.42 11.12
N GLY A 102 -3.23 6.01 12.00
CA GLY A 102 -2.83 7.12 12.85
C GLY A 102 -3.98 8.08 13.09
N TYR A 103 -3.76 9.17 13.84
CA TYR A 103 -4.81 10.14 14.15
C TYR A 103 -4.46 11.50 13.55
N GLN A 104 -5.42 12.12 12.86
CA GLN A 104 -5.29 13.43 12.21
C GLN A 104 -3.99 13.53 11.37
N SER A 105 -3.09 14.45 11.71
CA SER A 105 -1.85 14.70 10.98
C SER A 105 -0.76 13.64 11.16
N ASN A 106 -0.94 12.67 12.06
CA ASN A 106 0.07 11.65 12.39
C ASN A 106 -0.25 10.29 11.76
N ARG A 107 -0.71 10.29 10.51
CA ARG A 107 -1.01 9.05 9.77
C ARG A 107 0.26 8.48 9.16
N THR A 108 0.60 7.27 9.56
CA THR A 108 1.67 6.50 8.95
C THR A 108 1.13 5.70 7.77
N PRO A 109 1.72 5.82 6.57
CA PRO A 109 1.37 4.98 5.43
C PRO A 109 1.89 3.55 5.68
N TYR A 110 1.03 2.57 5.45
CA TYR A 110 1.33 1.15 5.56
C TYR A 110 1.16 0.51 4.19
N ARG A 111 2.22 -0.09 3.67
CA ARG A 111 2.19 -0.85 2.41
C ARG A 111 2.59 -2.29 2.67
N PHE A 112 1.61 -3.18 2.59
CA PHE A 112 1.81 -4.61 2.68
C PHE A 112 2.12 -5.15 1.29
N THR A 113 3.17 -5.96 1.17
CA THR A 113 3.46 -6.75 -0.02
C THR A 113 3.64 -8.19 0.41
N GLY A 114 3.05 -9.12 -0.34
CA GLY A 114 3.12 -10.53 0.00
C GLY A 114 2.54 -11.41 -1.09
N ALA A 115 2.34 -12.68 -0.76
CA ALA A 115 1.65 -13.64 -1.62
C ALA A 115 0.86 -14.61 -0.76
N LEU A 116 -0.16 -15.23 -1.36
CA LEU A 116 -0.88 -16.34 -0.73
C LEU A 116 -0.02 -17.60 -0.81
N GLY A 117 0.31 -18.19 0.33
CA GLY A 117 1.01 -19.47 0.42
C GLY A 117 0.08 -20.66 0.11
N GLU A 118 0.66 -21.83 -0.04
CA GLU A 118 -0.10 -23.10 -0.18
C GLU A 118 -0.80 -23.49 1.13
N ASP A 119 -0.30 -22.99 2.26
CA ASP A 119 -0.87 -23.11 3.61
C ASP A 119 -2.10 -22.20 3.84
N GLY A 120 -2.60 -21.54 2.80
CA GLY A 120 -3.75 -20.64 2.87
C GLY A 120 -3.47 -19.32 3.58
N CYS A 121 -2.22 -19.01 3.90
CA CYS A 121 -1.84 -17.81 4.64
C CYS A 121 -1.24 -16.76 3.71
N LEU A 122 -1.58 -15.49 3.94
CA LEU A 122 -0.90 -14.38 3.29
C LEU A 122 0.33 -14.01 4.10
N GLN A 123 1.46 -13.77 3.45
CA GLN A 123 2.67 -13.36 4.15
C GLN A 123 3.60 -12.53 3.28
N GLY A 124 4.38 -11.68 3.94
CA GLY A 124 5.44 -10.92 3.28
C GLY A 124 5.97 -9.77 4.13
N GLU A 125 6.27 -8.67 3.46
CA GLU A 125 6.88 -7.48 4.05
C GLU A 125 5.87 -6.32 4.13
N LEU A 126 5.95 -5.59 5.23
CA LEU A 126 5.24 -4.35 5.47
C LEU A 126 6.25 -3.21 5.45
N ASP A 127 6.02 -2.23 4.59
CA ASP A 127 6.72 -0.95 4.55
C ASP A 127 5.89 0.10 5.32
N CYS A 128 6.48 0.70 6.36
CA CYS A 128 5.88 1.74 7.20
C CYS A 128 6.40 3.14 6.84
N GLY A 129 6.94 3.35 5.64
CA GLY A 129 7.54 4.61 5.22
C GLY A 129 8.81 4.92 5.99
N GLU A 130 8.89 6.12 6.56
CA GLU A 130 10.07 6.57 7.33
C GLU A 130 10.36 5.74 8.59
N PHE A 131 9.38 4.94 9.06
CA PHE A 131 9.49 4.11 10.25
C PHE A 131 10.08 2.72 9.97
N GLY A 132 10.48 2.44 8.73
CA GLY A 132 11.17 1.21 8.34
C GLY A 132 10.22 0.07 7.93
N THR A 133 10.73 -1.15 7.93
CA THR A 133 10.01 -2.34 7.46
C THR A 133 9.75 -3.36 8.57
N ALA A 134 8.76 -4.21 8.35
CA ALA A 134 8.36 -5.29 9.24
C ALA A 134 7.93 -6.53 8.44
N ARG A 135 7.84 -7.69 9.10
CA ARG A 135 7.24 -8.89 8.50
C ARG A 135 5.79 -9.01 8.94
N TRP A 136 4.95 -9.53 8.07
CA TRP A 136 3.55 -9.80 8.41
C TRP A 136 3.11 -11.16 7.90
N ARG A 137 2.14 -11.73 8.62
CA ARG A 137 1.43 -12.94 8.25
C ARG A 137 -0.04 -12.77 8.57
N ALA A 138 -0.91 -13.23 7.69
CA ALA A 138 -2.34 -13.19 7.89
C ALA A 138 -2.97 -14.57 7.68
N THR A 139 -3.87 -14.91 8.59
CA THR A 139 -4.69 -16.13 8.55
C THR A 139 -6.13 -15.74 8.31
N ARG A 140 -6.81 -16.47 7.42
CA ARG A 140 -8.23 -16.27 7.17
C ARG A 140 -9.03 -16.59 8.44
N VAL A 141 -10.05 -15.79 8.72
CA VAL A 141 -11.00 -16.05 9.82
C VAL A 141 -12.11 -16.96 9.27
N GLU A 142 -12.40 -18.05 9.98
CA GLU A 142 -13.52 -18.95 9.68
C GLU A 142 -14.87 -18.38 10.12
#